data_AF-A0A3C1ADA4-F1
#
_entry.id   AF-A0A3C1ADA4-F1
#
_cell.length_a   1.000
_cell.length_b   1.000
_cell.length_c   1.000
_cell.angle_alpha   90.00
_cell.angle_beta   90.00
_cell.angle_gamma   90.00
#
_symmetry.space_group_name_H-M   'P 1'
#
loop_
_entity.id
_entity.type
_entity.pdbx_description
1 polymer ?
#
loop_
_entity_poly.entity_id
_entity_poly.type
_entity_poly.pdbx_seq_one_letter_code
_entity_poly.pdbx_strand_id
1 'polypeptide(L)'
;MSNSWLDRLRERINIFLFPHKEILLWVLRILSVVVSFVAVCAIVYYHGFPRTPRTDEIVRIITRLSLAFYALKYFLNFFYDFHPLAYLKRTWFEGILVLFIILMWVFYLIVGQQRIYAFFAQRGMEQFPDISILFIQFYVFIMVLVETAKAGQYIDKIKIGPAGLLALSFLILIAFGTIMLLLPEMTTGHHIQFVDALFLSTSASCVTGLSPVEISDYLSLKGQVVILILIQLGGINIISFATFIALFYTGAEGLKQQ
;
A
#
# COMPACT_ATOMS: atom_id res chain seq x y z
N MET A 1 4.44 -43.86 -7.70
CA MET A 1 3.49 -43.59 -8.80
C MET A 1 2.10 -43.37 -8.20
N SER A 2 1.81 -42.17 -7.71
CA SER A 2 0.47 -41.86 -7.15
C SER A 2 -0.44 -41.40 -8.29
N ASN A 3 -1.14 -42.35 -8.90
CA ASN A 3 -2.21 -42.08 -9.87
C ASN A 3 -3.50 -41.81 -9.12
N SER A 4 -3.58 -40.67 -8.43
CA SER A 4 -4.81 -40.31 -7.74
C SER A 4 -5.83 -39.79 -8.75
N TRP A 5 -7.09 -40.17 -8.59
CA TRP A 5 -8.20 -39.64 -9.39
C TRP A 5 -8.26 -38.10 -9.36
N LEU A 6 -7.79 -37.50 -8.26
CA LEU A 6 -7.65 -36.05 -8.08
C LEU A 6 -6.66 -35.42 -9.06
N ASP A 7 -5.55 -36.09 -9.37
CA ASP A 7 -4.55 -35.57 -10.32
C ASP A 7 -5.09 -35.51 -11.74
N ARG A 8 -5.85 -36.54 -12.17
CA ARG A 8 -6.51 -36.57 -13.50
C ARG A 8 -7.68 -35.59 -13.61
N LEU A 9 -8.46 -35.43 -12.55
CA LEU A 9 -9.53 -34.43 -12.50
C LEU A 9 -8.93 -33.02 -12.60
N ARG A 10 -7.84 -32.78 -11.87
CA ARG A 10 -7.11 -31.53 -11.89
C ARG A 10 -6.48 -31.23 -13.24
N GLU A 11 -5.89 -32.23 -13.90
CA GLU A 11 -5.31 -32.10 -15.24
C GLU A 11 -6.36 -31.73 -16.29
N ARG A 12 -7.54 -32.36 -16.26
CA ARG A 12 -8.68 -32.00 -17.14
C ARG A 12 -9.20 -30.58 -16.91
N ILE A 13 -9.34 -30.17 -15.64
CA ILE A 13 -9.77 -28.81 -15.29
C ILE A 13 -8.72 -27.79 -15.76
N ASN A 14 -7.43 -28.10 -15.61
CA ASN A 14 -6.35 -27.22 -16.04
C ASN A 14 -6.32 -27.02 -17.56
N ILE A 15 -6.49 -28.09 -18.34
CA ILE A 15 -6.51 -28.03 -19.81
C ILE A 15 -7.72 -27.23 -20.30
N PHE A 16 -8.87 -27.36 -19.65
CA PHE A 16 -10.08 -26.60 -19.99
C PHE A 16 -9.97 -25.11 -19.64
N LEU A 17 -9.32 -24.77 -18.52
CA LEU A 17 -9.12 -23.39 -18.07
C LEU A 17 -7.95 -22.66 -18.76
N PHE A 18 -7.00 -23.40 -19.35
CA PHE A 18 -5.78 -22.85 -19.93
C PHE A 18 -5.99 -21.72 -20.96
N PRO A 19 -6.92 -21.80 -21.94
CA PRO A 19 -7.09 -20.74 -22.93
C PRO A 19 -7.65 -19.43 -22.33
N HIS A 20 -8.33 -19.51 -21.20
CA HIS A 20 -8.95 -18.35 -20.54
C HIS A 20 -8.11 -17.81 -19.37
N LYS A 21 -7.17 -18.61 -18.86
CA LYS A 21 -6.31 -18.28 -17.73
C LYS A 21 -5.44 -17.05 -18.00
N GLU A 22 -4.77 -17.00 -19.14
CA GLU A 22 -3.89 -15.86 -19.48
C GLU A 22 -4.67 -14.54 -19.55
N ILE A 23 -5.85 -14.58 -20.18
CA ILE A 23 -6.76 -13.42 -20.27
C ILE A 23 -7.24 -13.02 -18.87
N LEU A 24 -7.68 -13.99 -18.06
CA LEU A 24 -8.15 -13.73 -16.69
C LEU A 24 -7.06 -13.09 -15.83
N LEU A 25 -5.84 -13.64 -15.83
CA LEU A 25 -4.72 -13.12 -15.04
C LEU A 25 -4.30 -11.72 -15.48
N TRP A 26 -4.33 -11.44 -16.79
CA TRP A 26 -4.06 -10.12 -17.34
C TRP A 26 -5.15 -9.11 -16.94
N VAL A 27 -6.43 -9.47 -17.05
CA VAL A 27 -7.56 -8.64 -16.62
C VAL A 27 -7.47 -8.34 -15.11
N LEU A 28 -7.20 -9.35 -14.28
CA LEU A 28 -7.03 -9.18 -12.83
C LEU A 28 -5.87 -8.24 -12.49
N ARG A 29 -4.79 -8.26 -13.28
CA ARG A 29 -3.66 -7.35 -13.12
C ARG A 29 -4.08 -5.90 -13.40
N ILE A 30 -4.75 -5.64 -14.52
CA ILE A 30 -5.22 -4.29 -14.87
C ILE A 30 -6.22 -3.78 -13.83
N LEU A 31 -7.21 -4.61 -13.48
CA LEU A 31 -8.18 -4.26 -12.45
C LEU A 31 -7.49 -3.96 -11.12
N SER A 32 -6.43 -4.69 -10.75
CA SER A 32 -5.72 -4.41 -9.50
C SER A 32 -5.05 -3.04 -9.47
N VAL A 33 -4.53 -2.54 -10.59
CA VAL A 33 -3.97 -1.18 -10.66
C VAL A 33 -5.06 -0.13 -10.45
N VAL A 34 -6.22 -0.32 -11.10
CA VAL A 34 -7.37 0.57 -10.93
C VAL A 34 -7.88 0.54 -9.50
N VAL A 35 -8.03 -0.64 -8.92
CA VAL A 35 -8.49 -0.83 -7.53
C VAL A 35 -7.49 -0.22 -6.54
N SER A 36 -6.17 -0.40 -6.74
CA SER A 36 -5.13 0.29 -5.95
C SER A 36 -5.30 1.79 -5.99
N PHE A 37 -5.42 2.36 -7.18
CA PHE A 37 -5.54 3.80 -7.35
C PHE A 37 -6.79 4.34 -6.64
N VAL A 38 -7.95 3.71 -6.86
CA VAL A 38 -9.21 4.09 -6.21
C VAL A 38 -9.13 3.94 -4.69
N ALA A 39 -8.52 2.87 -4.19
CA ALA A 39 -8.36 2.64 -2.75
C ALA A 39 -7.46 3.69 -2.10
N VAL A 40 -6.33 4.02 -2.72
CA VAL A 40 -5.42 5.08 -2.24
C VAL A 40 -6.14 6.43 -2.25
N CYS A 41 -6.82 6.78 -3.35
CA CYS A 41 -7.60 8.02 -3.42
C CYS A 41 -8.69 8.08 -2.34
N ALA A 42 -9.37 6.96 -2.05
CA ALA A 42 -10.38 6.92 -0.99
C ALA A 42 -9.77 7.11 0.41
N ILE A 43 -8.61 6.52 0.69
CA ILE A 43 -7.89 6.71 1.97
C ILE A 43 -7.40 8.17 2.09
N VAL A 44 -6.83 8.72 1.03
CA VAL A 44 -6.38 10.12 1.00
C VAL A 44 -7.57 11.06 1.20
N TYR A 45 -8.71 10.78 0.55
CA TYR A 45 -9.92 11.58 0.72
C TYR A 45 -10.41 11.55 2.17
N TYR A 46 -10.47 10.35 2.76
CA TYR A 46 -10.93 10.14 4.13
C TYR A 46 -10.14 10.94 5.17
N HIS A 47 -8.83 11.05 4.98
CA HIS A 47 -7.96 11.77 5.92
C HIS A 47 -7.76 13.23 5.55
N GLY A 48 -7.81 13.57 4.27
CA GLY A 48 -7.45 14.86 3.72
C GLY A 48 -8.58 15.88 3.58
N PHE A 49 -9.84 15.44 3.56
CA PHE A 49 -10.99 16.34 3.34
C PHE A 49 -12.06 16.24 4.44
N PRO A 50 -12.86 17.31 4.62
CA PRO A 50 -14.01 17.30 5.51
C PRO A 50 -14.99 16.18 5.12
N ARG A 51 -15.47 15.47 6.14
CA ARG A 51 -16.29 14.26 5.99
C ARG A 51 -17.77 14.56 6.16
N THR A 52 -18.56 14.13 5.18
CA THR A 52 -20.03 14.03 5.29
C THR A 52 -20.46 12.57 5.50
N PRO A 53 -21.66 12.30 6.07
CA PRO A 53 -22.13 10.92 6.26
C PRO A 53 -22.15 10.09 4.98
N ARG A 54 -22.46 10.72 3.83
CA ARG A 54 -22.46 10.07 2.51
C ARG A 54 -21.05 9.71 2.04
N THR A 55 -20.10 10.62 2.17
CA THR A 55 -18.71 10.37 1.76
C THR A 55 -18.06 9.31 2.63
N ASP A 56 -18.37 9.27 3.93
CA ASP A 56 -17.85 8.23 4.84
C ASP A 56 -18.37 6.83 4.49
N GLU A 57 -19.63 6.73 4.07
CA GLU A 57 -20.19 5.48 3.59
C GLU A 57 -19.52 5.03 2.28
N ILE A 58 -19.36 5.94 1.32
CA ILE A 58 -18.71 5.66 0.03
C ILE A 58 -17.27 5.17 0.24
N VAL A 59 -16.46 5.88 1.04
CA VAL A 59 -15.09 5.46 1.35
C VAL A 59 -15.09 4.07 1.98
N ARG A 60 -15.93 3.82 2.99
CA ARG A 60 -15.99 2.51 3.66
C ARG A 60 -16.34 1.39 2.68
N ILE A 61 -17.27 1.62 1.76
CA ILE A 61 -17.63 0.66 0.71
C ILE A 61 -16.43 0.40 -0.21
N ILE A 62 -15.78 1.46 -0.72
CA ILE A 62 -14.61 1.35 -1.58
C ILE A 62 -13.49 0.55 -0.90
N THR A 63 -13.16 0.88 0.35
CA THR A 63 -12.11 0.18 1.12
C THR A 63 -12.46 -1.30 1.29
N ARG A 64 -13.70 -1.65 1.65
CA ARG A 64 -14.12 -3.05 1.81
C ARG A 64 -14.13 -3.82 0.49
N LEU A 65 -14.64 -3.21 -0.58
CA LEU A 65 -14.63 -3.82 -1.92
C LEU A 65 -13.21 -4.03 -2.43
N SER A 66 -12.29 -3.11 -2.16
CA SER A 66 -10.87 -3.27 -2.51
C SER A 66 -10.25 -4.49 -1.83
N LEU A 67 -10.54 -4.73 -0.54
CA LEU A 67 -10.08 -5.93 0.17
C LEU A 67 -10.67 -7.21 -0.38
N ALA A 68 -11.99 -7.21 -0.64
CA ALA A 68 -12.67 -8.35 -1.23
C ALA A 68 -12.05 -8.69 -2.60
N PHE A 69 -11.76 -7.68 -3.41
CA PHE A 69 -11.07 -7.85 -4.68
C PHE A 69 -9.68 -8.47 -4.51
N TYR A 70 -8.86 -8.00 -3.55
CA TYR A 70 -7.53 -8.56 -3.31
C TYR A 70 -7.58 -10.01 -2.80
N ALA A 71 -8.50 -10.32 -1.89
CA ALA A 71 -8.71 -11.67 -1.40
C ALA A 71 -9.17 -12.60 -2.54
N LEU A 72 -10.11 -12.16 -3.37
CA LEU A 72 -10.58 -12.89 -4.54
C LEU A 72 -9.46 -13.11 -5.55
N LYS A 73 -8.68 -12.07 -5.87
CA LYS A 73 -7.53 -12.15 -6.77
C LYS A 73 -6.50 -13.15 -6.26
N TYR A 74 -6.16 -13.11 -4.98
CA TYR A 74 -5.25 -14.07 -4.36
C TYR A 74 -5.78 -15.50 -4.47
N PHE A 75 -7.07 -15.70 -4.18
CA PHE A 75 -7.72 -16.99 -4.30
C PHE A 75 -7.70 -17.51 -5.75
N LEU A 76 -8.05 -16.69 -6.72
CA LEU A 76 -7.97 -17.04 -8.14
C LEU A 76 -6.53 -17.40 -8.52
N ASN A 77 -5.53 -16.61 -8.16
CA ASN A 77 -4.14 -16.94 -8.45
C ASN A 77 -3.70 -18.26 -7.81
N PHE A 78 -4.12 -18.53 -6.58
CA PHE A 78 -3.84 -19.79 -5.89
C PHE A 78 -4.47 -21.00 -6.58
N PHE A 79 -5.73 -20.90 -7.03
CA PHE A 79 -6.45 -22.00 -7.71
C PHE A 79 -5.92 -22.27 -9.12
N TYR A 80 -5.53 -21.22 -9.84
CA TYR A 80 -5.04 -21.33 -11.22
C TYR A 80 -3.54 -21.66 -11.29
N ASP A 81 -2.78 -21.57 -10.19
CA ASP A 81 -1.36 -21.99 -10.18
C ASP A 81 -1.24 -23.53 -10.27
N PHE A 82 -0.31 -24.00 -11.11
CA PHE A 82 -0.05 -25.44 -11.29
C PHE A 82 0.47 -26.10 -10.00
N HIS A 83 1.08 -25.33 -9.08
CA HIS A 83 1.63 -25.82 -7.82
C HIS A 83 1.22 -24.92 -6.63
N PRO A 84 0.02 -25.10 -6.06
CA PRO A 84 -0.55 -24.23 -5.02
C PRO A 84 0.30 -24.15 -3.75
N LEU A 85 0.94 -25.26 -3.35
CA LEU A 85 1.83 -25.27 -2.18
C LEU A 85 3.12 -24.47 -2.44
N ALA A 86 3.64 -24.47 -3.67
CA ALA A 86 4.78 -23.66 -4.05
C ALA A 86 4.39 -22.18 -4.16
N TYR A 87 3.20 -21.90 -4.71
CA TYR A 87 2.63 -20.55 -4.74
C TYR A 87 2.52 -19.97 -3.33
N LEU A 88 1.90 -20.71 -2.40
CA LEU A 88 1.71 -20.26 -1.01
C LEU A 88 3.03 -19.95 -0.31
N LYS A 89 4.09 -20.75 -0.54
CA LYS A 89 5.43 -20.46 0.00
C LYS A 89 6.04 -19.19 -0.60
N ARG A 90 5.89 -18.97 -1.90
CA ARG A 90 6.38 -17.76 -2.60
C ARG A 90 5.62 -16.50 -2.16
N THR A 91 4.33 -16.61 -1.90
CA THR A 91 3.45 -15.51 -1.49
C THR A 91 3.00 -15.65 -0.03
N TRP A 92 3.88 -16.12 0.85
CA TRP A 92 3.50 -16.46 2.24
C TRP A 92 2.96 -15.25 2.99
N PHE A 93 3.54 -14.07 2.78
CA PHE A 93 3.09 -12.81 3.38
C PHE A 93 1.67 -12.44 2.95
N GLU A 94 1.36 -12.52 1.65
CA GLU A 94 0.00 -12.32 1.14
C GLU A 94 -0.98 -13.36 1.64
N GLY A 95 -0.54 -14.61 1.77
CA GLY A 95 -1.37 -15.68 2.32
C GLY A 95 -1.77 -15.41 3.77
N ILE A 96 -0.83 -14.97 4.62
CA ILE A 96 -1.11 -14.57 6.00
C ILE A 96 -2.08 -13.40 6.04
N LEU A 97 -1.83 -12.39 5.21
CA LEU A 97 -2.72 -11.27 5.05
C LEU A 97 -4.13 -11.80 4.70
N VAL A 98 -4.32 -12.48 3.58
CA VAL A 98 -5.65 -12.89 3.11
C VAL A 98 -6.35 -13.81 4.12
N LEU A 99 -5.62 -14.71 4.77
CA LEU A 99 -6.14 -15.53 5.86
C LEU A 99 -6.70 -14.65 6.99
N PHE A 100 -5.97 -13.61 7.38
CA PHE A 100 -6.42 -12.67 8.40
C PHE A 100 -7.70 -11.91 7.99
N ILE A 101 -7.83 -11.49 6.71
CA ILE A 101 -9.10 -10.91 6.20
C ILE A 101 -10.25 -11.91 6.36
N ILE A 102 -10.04 -13.15 5.93
CA ILE A 102 -11.08 -14.18 5.95
C ILE A 102 -11.52 -14.45 7.39
N LEU A 103 -10.57 -14.59 8.30
CA LEU A 103 -10.85 -14.78 9.73
C LEU A 103 -11.63 -13.60 10.32
N MET A 104 -11.23 -12.36 10.02
CA MET A 104 -11.96 -11.16 10.45
C MET A 104 -13.38 -11.16 9.90
N TRP A 105 -13.56 -11.45 8.61
CA TRP A 105 -14.88 -11.45 7.97
C TRP A 105 -15.80 -12.53 8.53
N VAL A 106 -15.28 -13.75 8.74
CA VAL A 106 -16.01 -14.86 9.38
C VAL A 106 -16.38 -14.53 10.82
N PHE A 107 -15.47 -13.90 11.58
CA PHE A 107 -15.75 -13.44 12.94
C PHE A 107 -16.89 -12.41 12.97
N TYR A 108 -16.87 -11.43 12.06
CA TYR A 108 -17.97 -10.45 11.92
C TYR A 108 -19.29 -11.11 11.54
N LEU A 109 -19.27 -12.17 10.71
CA LEU A 109 -20.47 -12.92 10.31
C LEU A 109 -21.09 -13.68 11.49
N ILE A 110 -20.26 -14.37 12.29
CA ILE A 110 -20.72 -15.20 13.41
C ILE A 110 -21.20 -14.35 14.58
N VAL A 111 -20.41 -13.35 14.99
CA VAL A 111 -20.70 -12.55 16.18
C VAL A 111 -21.71 -11.44 15.88
N GLY A 112 -21.67 -10.89 14.67
CA GLY A 112 -22.46 -9.72 14.27
C GLY A 112 -21.81 -8.41 14.68
N GLN A 113 -21.73 -7.47 13.72
CA GLN A 113 -21.04 -6.19 13.88
C GLN A 113 -21.56 -5.36 15.08
N GLN A 114 -22.89 -5.31 15.26
CA GLN A 114 -23.52 -4.54 16.35
C GLN A 114 -23.14 -5.08 17.74
N ARG A 115 -23.00 -6.40 17.89
CA ARG A 115 -22.62 -7.01 19.17
C ARG A 115 -21.18 -6.73 19.54
N ILE A 116 -20.29 -6.73 18.54
CA ILE A 116 -18.88 -6.37 18.73
C ILE A 116 -18.81 -4.91 19.21
N TYR A 117 -19.49 -3.98 18.53
CA TYR A 117 -19.46 -2.57 18.93
C TYR A 117 -20.07 -2.34 20.31
N ALA A 118 -21.19 -3.00 20.63
CA ALA A 118 -21.78 -2.93 21.96
C ALA A 118 -20.85 -3.47 23.05
N PHE A 119 -20.15 -4.58 22.79
CA PHE A 119 -19.18 -5.16 23.73
C PHE A 119 -18.03 -4.20 24.06
N PHE A 120 -17.46 -3.55 23.04
CA PHE A 120 -16.38 -2.58 23.23
C PHE A 120 -16.87 -1.28 23.88
N ALA A 121 -18.06 -0.79 23.51
CA ALA A 121 -18.67 0.36 24.15
C ALA A 121 -18.89 0.14 25.66
N GLN A 122 -19.37 -1.04 26.07
CA GLN A 122 -19.54 -1.40 27.48
C GLN A 122 -18.21 -1.44 28.27
N ARG A 123 -17.08 -1.60 27.58
CA ARG A 123 -15.73 -1.57 28.18
C ARG A 123 -15.09 -0.18 28.14
N GLY A 124 -15.86 0.86 27.82
CA GLY A 124 -15.37 2.25 27.73
C GLY A 124 -14.65 2.57 26.42
N MET A 125 -14.68 1.68 25.42
CA MET A 125 -14.03 1.88 24.12
C MET A 125 -15.05 2.33 23.05
N GLU A 126 -15.62 3.52 23.24
CA GLU A 126 -16.58 4.10 22.29
C GLU A 126 -15.95 4.42 20.92
N GLN A 127 -14.64 4.68 20.88
CA GLN A 127 -13.86 4.96 19.66
C GLN A 127 -13.50 3.70 18.85
N PHE A 128 -13.91 2.50 19.30
CA PHE A 128 -13.58 1.24 18.63
C PHE A 128 -13.96 1.19 17.14
N PRO A 129 -15.13 1.72 16.69
CA PRO A 129 -15.45 1.76 15.26
C PRO A 129 -14.42 2.53 14.43
N ASP A 130 -13.95 3.68 14.90
CA ASP A 130 -12.97 4.50 14.19
C ASP A 130 -11.60 3.82 14.12
N ILE A 131 -11.15 3.22 15.23
CA ILE A 131 -9.92 2.42 15.29
C ILE A 131 -9.99 1.24 14.32
N SER A 132 -11.15 0.57 14.23
CA SER A 132 -11.33 -0.55 13.31
C SER A 132 -11.21 -0.13 11.83
N ILE A 133 -11.68 1.08 11.49
CA ILE A 133 -11.55 1.63 10.13
C ILE A 133 -10.08 1.92 9.82
N LEU A 134 -9.34 2.54 10.73
CA LEU A 134 -7.90 2.78 10.56
C LEU A 134 -7.13 1.48 10.32
N PHE A 135 -7.47 0.43 11.07
CA PHE A 135 -6.83 -0.88 10.93
C PHE A 135 -7.12 -1.52 9.56
N ILE A 136 -8.36 -1.42 9.08
CA ILE A 136 -8.75 -1.87 7.73
C ILE A 136 -8.02 -1.06 6.64
N GLN A 137 -7.91 0.26 6.79
CA GLN A 137 -7.20 1.13 5.84
C GLN A 137 -5.69 0.83 5.81
N PHE A 138 -5.07 0.65 6.98
CA PHE A 138 -3.67 0.23 7.09
C PHE A 138 -3.44 -1.11 6.37
N TYR A 139 -4.36 -2.06 6.57
CA TYR A 139 -4.29 -3.33 5.91
C TYR A 139 -4.41 -3.21 4.38
N VAL A 140 -5.37 -2.42 3.86
CA VAL A 140 -5.48 -2.13 2.41
C VAL A 140 -4.19 -1.51 1.88
N PHE A 141 -3.63 -0.54 2.62
CA PHE A 141 -2.39 0.11 2.24
C PHE A 141 -1.25 -0.89 2.08
N ILE A 142 -1.08 -1.81 3.04
CA ILE A 142 -0.08 -2.89 2.93
C ILE A 142 -0.35 -3.78 1.70
N MET A 143 -1.59 -4.18 1.42
CA MET A 143 -1.91 -4.98 0.24
C MET A 143 -1.59 -4.24 -1.07
N VAL A 144 -1.92 -2.95 -1.16
CA VAL A 144 -1.59 -2.11 -2.32
C VAL A 144 -0.08 -1.99 -2.50
N LEU A 145 0.69 -1.82 -1.41
CA LEU A 145 2.15 -1.79 -1.47
C LEU A 145 2.73 -3.10 -1.99
N VAL A 146 2.27 -4.24 -1.46
CA VAL A 146 2.74 -5.57 -1.89
C VAL A 146 2.41 -5.82 -3.36
N GLU A 147 1.21 -5.47 -3.81
CA GLU A 147 0.79 -5.61 -5.20
C GLU A 147 1.62 -4.72 -6.14
N THR A 148 1.82 -3.45 -5.75
CA THR A 148 2.57 -2.48 -6.56
C THR A 148 4.05 -2.87 -6.64
N ALA A 149 4.62 -3.40 -5.56
CA ALA A 149 5.99 -3.92 -5.56
C ALA A 149 6.18 -5.07 -6.56
N LYS A 150 5.17 -5.93 -6.74
CA LYS A 150 5.18 -6.97 -7.78
C LYS A 150 5.03 -6.40 -9.18
N ALA A 151 4.23 -5.35 -9.36
CA ALA A 151 4.09 -4.66 -10.65
C ALA A 151 5.42 -3.97 -11.06
N GLY A 152 6.20 -3.50 -10.09
CA GLY A 152 7.51 -2.87 -10.32
C GLY A 152 8.55 -3.78 -10.98
N GLN A 153 8.47 -5.10 -10.78
CA GLN A 153 9.36 -6.08 -11.41
C GLN A 153 9.20 -6.16 -12.94
N TYR A 154 8.18 -5.51 -13.51
CA TYR A 154 7.98 -5.44 -14.96
C TYR A 154 8.52 -4.13 -15.59
N ILE A 155 9.13 -3.24 -14.79
CA ILE A 155 9.66 -1.93 -15.21
C ILE A 155 11.13 -2.05 -15.71
N ASP A 156 11.52 -3.19 -16.29
CA ASP A 156 12.89 -3.46 -16.77
C ASP A 156 13.30 -2.74 -18.07
N LYS A 157 12.64 -1.62 -18.42
CA LYS A 157 12.86 -0.93 -19.71
C LYS A 157 13.27 0.53 -19.59
N ILE A 158 13.38 1.08 -18.38
CA ILE A 158 13.75 2.49 -18.20
C ILE A 158 15.27 2.62 -18.11
N LYS A 159 15.89 3.14 -19.17
CA LYS A 159 17.34 3.43 -19.22
C LYS A 159 17.68 4.76 -18.54
N ILE A 160 17.51 4.85 -17.22
CA ILE A 160 17.95 6.02 -16.44
C ILE A 160 19.17 5.61 -15.61
N GLY A 161 20.21 6.46 -15.58
CA GLY A 161 21.39 6.21 -14.75
C GLY A 161 21.08 6.29 -13.25
N PRO A 162 21.90 5.68 -12.36
CA PRO A 162 21.62 5.62 -10.92
C PRO A 162 21.39 6.99 -10.27
N ALA A 163 22.17 8.01 -10.63
CA ALA A 163 22.00 9.37 -10.14
C ALA A 163 20.67 10.00 -10.61
N GLY A 164 20.24 9.72 -11.84
CA GLY A 164 18.96 10.19 -12.36
C GLY A 164 17.77 9.50 -11.67
N LEU A 165 17.90 8.21 -11.34
CA LEU A 165 16.88 7.47 -10.60
C LEU A 165 16.71 8.05 -9.18
N LEU A 166 17.82 8.40 -8.52
CA LEU A 166 17.79 9.07 -7.23
C LEU A 166 17.12 10.46 -7.33
N ALA A 167 17.53 11.28 -8.30
CA ALA A 167 16.94 12.61 -8.47
C ALA A 167 15.43 12.51 -8.74
N LEU A 168 15.01 11.56 -9.57
CA LEU A 168 13.61 11.31 -9.86
C LEU A 168 12.84 10.82 -8.63
N SER A 169 13.42 9.95 -7.79
CA SER A 169 12.76 9.48 -6.57
C SER A 169 12.53 10.61 -5.57
N PHE A 170 13.49 11.53 -5.42
CA PHE A 170 13.34 12.74 -4.61
C PHE A 170 12.28 13.68 -5.18
N LEU A 171 12.28 13.91 -6.50
CA LEU A 171 11.28 14.76 -7.14
C LEU A 171 9.87 14.23 -6.92
N ILE A 172 9.67 12.91 -7.08
CA ILE A 172 8.37 12.26 -6.82
C ILE A 172 7.99 12.37 -5.33
N LEU A 173 8.93 12.14 -4.41
CA LEU A 173 8.68 12.24 -2.97
C LEU A 173 8.27 13.67 -2.57
N ILE A 174 8.97 14.68 -3.08
CA ILE A 174 8.68 16.10 -2.85
C ILE A 174 7.31 16.48 -3.44
N ALA A 175 7.04 16.06 -4.67
CA ALA A 175 5.74 16.33 -5.31
C ALA A 175 4.60 15.68 -4.52
N PHE A 176 4.77 14.42 -4.10
CA PHE A 176 3.81 13.70 -3.27
C PHE A 176 3.57 14.40 -1.92
N GLY A 177 4.64 14.78 -1.22
CA GLY A 177 4.54 15.49 0.05
C GLY A 177 3.87 16.86 -0.08
N THR A 178 4.19 17.61 -1.14
CA THR A 178 3.55 18.89 -1.44
C THR A 178 2.04 18.73 -1.64
N ILE A 179 1.62 17.75 -2.46
CA ILE A 179 0.20 17.46 -2.70
C ILE A 179 -0.51 17.04 -1.40
N MET A 180 0.14 16.22 -0.58
CA MET A 180 -0.42 15.81 0.71
C MET A 180 -0.60 17.01 1.64
N LEU A 181 0.42 17.85 1.80
CA LEU A 181 0.37 19.00 2.72
C LEU A 181 -0.66 20.06 2.29
N LEU A 182 -0.99 20.15 1.01
CA LEU A 182 -2.03 21.05 0.49
C LEU A 182 -3.46 20.60 0.82
N LEU A 183 -3.66 19.39 1.34
CA LEU A 183 -4.98 18.91 1.73
C LEU A 183 -5.52 19.73 2.92
N PRO A 184 -6.81 20.10 2.92
CA PRO A 184 -7.38 21.02 3.91
C PRO A 184 -7.26 20.52 5.35
N GLU A 185 -7.34 19.21 5.58
CA GLU A 185 -7.23 18.62 6.93
C GLU A 185 -5.79 18.56 7.47
N MET A 186 -4.77 18.94 6.68
CA MET A 186 -3.36 18.91 7.12
C MET A 186 -2.95 20.15 7.90
N THR A 187 -3.82 21.16 7.97
CA THR A 187 -3.56 22.46 8.61
C THR A 187 -4.63 22.78 9.64
N THR A 188 -4.29 23.57 10.65
CA THR A 188 -5.14 23.93 11.80
C THR A 188 -5.96 25.18 11.51
N GLY A 189 -6.90 25.11 10.57
CA GLY A 189 -7.78 26.25 10.21
C GLY A 189 -7.10 27.34 9.38
N HIS A 190 -5.87 27.12 8.95
CA HIS A 190 -5.13 27.96 8.01
C HIS A 190 -5.09 27.28 6.64
N HIS A 191 -4.77 28.00 5.58
CA HIS A 191 -4.45 27.40 4.29
C HIS A 191 -2.98 27.59 4.00
N ILE A 192 -2.23 26.48 3.86
CA ILE A 192 -0.82 26.54 3.48
C ILE A 192 -0.69 27.04 2.04
N GLN A 193 0.20 28.01 1.81
CA GLN A 193 0.50 28.43 0.45
C GLN A 193 1.29 27.34 -0.27
N PHE A 194 1.11 27.24 -1.59
CA PHE A 194 1.81 26.23 -2.41
C PHE A 194 3.33 26.29 -2.24
N VAL A 195 3.90 27.49 -2.19
CA VAL A 195 5.35 27.69 -2.03
C VAL A 195 5.83 27.19 -0.68
N ASP A 196 5.08 27.45 0.40
CA ASP A 196 5.41 27.00 1.75
C ASP A 196 5.31 25.48 1.86
N ALA A 197 4.26 24.88 1.27
CA ALA A 197 4.09 23.43 1.24
C ALA A 197 5.22 22.75 0.45
N LEU A 198 5.61 23.32 -0.70
CA LEU A 198 6.71 22.81 -1.52
C LEU A 198 8.05 22.91 -0.79
N PHE A 199 8.31 24.05 -0.14
CA PHE A 199 9.52 24.26 0.64
C PHE A 199 9.58 23.28 1.81
N LEU A 200 8.48 23.15 2.56
CA LEU A 200 8.39 22.27 3.72
C LEU A 200 8.55 20.80 3.32
N SER A 201 7.91 20.38 2.23
CA SER A 201 8.07 19.03 1.68
C SER A 201 9.50 18.76 1.21
N THR A 202 10.16 19.74 0.59
CA THR A 202 11.56 19.65 0.16
C THR A 202 12.50 19.54 1.36
N SER A 203 12.33 20.41 2.35
CA SER A 203 13.10 20.42 3.58
C SER A 203 12.98 19.11 4.36
N ALA A 204 11.75 18.60 4.51
CA ALA A 204 11.48 17.32 5.17
C ALA A 204 12.10 16.15 4.40
N SER A 205 11.91 16.08 3.08
CA SER A 205 12.45 15.00 2.24
C SER A 205 13.98 15.00 2.20
N CYS A 206 14.62 16.17 2.22
CA CYS A 206 16.07 16.31 2.29
C CYS A 206 16.62 16.27 3.71
N VAL A 207 15.76 16.16 4.73
CA VAL A 207 16.12 16.11 6.15
C VAL A 207 16.94 17.33 6.60
N THR A 208 16.64 18.52 6.07
CA THR A 208 17.39 19.75 6.38
C THR A 208 16.90 20.47 7.63
N GLY A 209 15.61 20.35 7.97
CA GLY A 209 15.03 20.89 9.21
C GLY A 209 14.62 22.37 9.16
N LEU A 210 14.55 22.99 7.97
CA LEU A 210 14.07 24.36 7.80
C LEU A 210 12.55 24.41 7.58
N SER A 211 11.88 25.44 8.10
CA SER A 211 10.44 25.65 7.88
C SER A 211 10.12 27.14 7.70
N PRO A 212 9.24 27.51 6.74
CA PRO A 212 8.78 28.90 6.58
C PRO A 212 7.66 29.26 7.56
N VAL A 213 7.08 28.26 8.24
CA VAL A 213 5.98 28.39 9.20
C VAL A 213 6.26 27.58 10.47
N GLU A 214 5.63 27.97 11.59
CA GLU A 214 5.73 27.22 12.85
C GLU A 214 4.92 25.91 12.78
N ILE A 215 5.60 24.76 12.71
CA ILE A 215 4.99 23.45 12.42
C ILE A 215 3.97 23.03 13.49
N SER A 216 4.27 23.29 14.78
CA SER A 216 3.41 22.87 15.89
C SER A 216 2.03 23.49 15.83
N ASP A 217 1.97 24.74 15.36
CA ASP A 217 0.78 25.57 15.42
C ASP A 217 0.05 25.57 14.07
N TYR A 218 0.78 25.44 12.96
CA TYR A 218 0.26 25.56 11.60
C TYR A 218 -0.23 24.22 11.02
N LEU A 219 0.43 23.11 11.35
CA LEU A 219 0.04 21.78 10.87
C LEU A 219 -0.84 21.06 11.89
N SER A 220 -1.86 20.38 11.39
CA SER A 220 -2.63 19.43 12.19
C SER A 220 -1.77 18.20 12.53
N LEU A 221 -2.22 17.37 13.49
CA LEU A 221 -1.55 16.10 13.79
C LEU A 221 -1.37 15.24 12.53
N LYS A 222 -2.34 15.24 11.60
CA LYS A 222 -2.24 14.54 10.33
C LYS A 222 -1.12 15.11 9.45
N GLY A 223 -1.01 16.45 9.36
CA GLY A 223 0.06 17.13 8.62
C GLY A 223 1.44 16.84 9.22
N GLN A 224 1.56 16.84 10.55
CA GLN A 224 2.81 16.47 11.23
C GLN A 224 3.22 15.03 10.93
N VAL A 225 2.27 14.09 10.90
CA VAL A 225 2.53 12.70 10.48
C VAL A 225 3.04 12.63 9.05
N VAL A 226 2.49 13.42 8.12
CA VAL A 226 3.02 13.52 6.74
C VAL A 226 4.47 13.97 6.74
N ILE A 227 4.82 15.01 7.50
CA ILE A 227 6.22 15.48 7.62
C ILE A 227 7.14 14.38 8.17
N LEU A 228 6.72 13.67 9.22
CA LEU A 228 7.49 12.56 9.79
C LEU A 228 7.73 11.45 8.77
N ILE A 229 6.74 11.11 7.96
CA ILE A 229 6.88 10.13 6.87
C ILE A 229 7.86 10.62 5.82
N LEU A 230 7.79 11.90 5.40
CA LEU A 230 8.71 12.47 4.42
C LEU A 230 10.16 12.46 4.91
N ILE A 231 10.39 12.81 6.19
CA ILE A 231 11.71 12.74 6.83
C ILE A 231 12.24 11.30 6.79
N GLN A 232 11.41 10.33 7.16
CA GLN A 232 11.81 8.92 7.20
C GLN A 232 12.14 8.37 5.81
N LEU A 233 11.29 8.65 4.81
CA LEU A 233 11.50 8.22 3.43
C LEU A 233 12.70 8.92 2.78
N GLY A 234 12.89 10.20 3.08
CA GLY A 234 14.06 10.98 2.70
C GLY A 234 15.37 10.40 3.21
N GLY A 235 15.42 10.11 4.51
CA GLY A 235 16.58 9.47 5.14
C GLY A 235 16.90 8.09 4.54
N ILE A 236 15.88 7.26 4.31
CA ILE A 236 16.04 5.94 3.68
C ILE A 236 16.58 6.08 2.25
N ASN A 237 16.12 7.06 1.47
CA ASN A 237 16.62 7.32 0.12
C ASN A 237 18.12 7.62 0.09
N ILE A 238 18.61 8.50 0.98
CA ILE A 238 20.03 8.87 1.04
C ILE A 238 20.88 7.67 1.44
N ILE A 239 20.47 6.92 2.48
CA ILE A 239 21.21 5.75 2.96
C ILE A 239 21.26 4.67 1.89
N SER A 240 20.14 4.37 1.23
CA SER A 240 20.07 3.34 0.17
C SER A 240 21.02 3.67 -0.99
N PHE A 241 21.07 4.95 -1.39
CA PHE A 241 21.97 5.40 -2.44
C PHE A 241 23.44 5.35 -2.02
N ALA A 242 23.75 5.73 -0.78
CA ALA A 242 25.09 5.62 -0.23
C ALA A 242 25.57 4.16 -0.20
N THR A 243 24.71 3.22 0.23
CA THR A 243 25.01 1.78 0.20
C THR A 243 25.20 1.27 -1.22
N PHE A 244 24.35 1.69 -2.17
CA PHE A 244 24.51 1.33 -3.58
C PHE A 244 25.89 1.77 -4.09
N ILE A 245 26.28 3.03 -3.88
CA ILE A 245 27.60 3.53 -4.28
C ILE A 245 28.72 2.71 -3.61
N ALA A 246 28.63 2.47 -2.31
CA ALA A 246 29.63 1.69 -1.57
C ALA A 246 29.82 0.29 -2.17
N LEU A 247 28.72 -0.42 -2.49
CA LEU A 247 28.77 -1.74 -3.13
C LEU A 247 29.43 -1.70 -4.52
N PHE A 248 29.20 -0.64 -5.31
CA PHE A 248 29.86 -0.47 -6.60
C PHE A 248 31.37 -0.27 -6.47
N TYR A 249 31.82 0.48 -5.48
CA TYR A 249 33.25 0.66 -5.22
C TYR A 249 33.90 -0.60 -4.66
N THR A 250 33.29 -1.29 -3.70
CA THR A 250 33.83 -2.55 -3.15
C THR A 250 33.84 -3.70 -4.17
N GLY A 251 32.85 -3.78 -5.05
CA GLY A 251 32.82 -4.78 -6.13
C GLY A 251 33.93 -4.61 -7.16
N ALA A 252 34.48 -3.40 -7.32
CA ALA A 252 35.58 -3.12 -8.24
C ALA A 252 36.96 -3.56 -7.70
N GLU A 253 37.12 -3.67 -6.39
CA GLU A 253 38.38 -4.11 -5.76
C GLU A 253 38.50 -5.64 -5.67
N GLY A 254 37.39 -6.36 -5.52
CA GLY A 254 37.37 -7.83 -5.47
C GLY A 254 37.71 -8.54 -6.79
N LEU A 255 37.49 -7.87 -7.93
CA LEU A 255 37.80 -8.41 -9.27
C LEU A 255 39.24 -8.13 -9.74
N LYS A 256 40.02 -7.34 -9.00
CA LYS A 256 41.43 -7.05 -9.31
C LYS A 256 42.43 -7.94 -8.55
N GLN A 257 41.95 -8.82 -7.68
CA GLN A 257 42.77 -9.79 -6.93
C GLN A 257 42.53 -11.25 -7.33
N GLN A 258 41.83 -11.50 -8.44
CA GLN A 258 41.77 -12.79 -9.12
C GLN A 258 42.41 -12.69 -10.50
#